data_AF-A0A0C9YDY0-F1
#
_entry.id   AF-A0A0C9YDY0-F1
#
_cell.length_a   1.000
_cell.length_b   1.000
_cell.length_c   1.000
_cell.angle_alpha   90.00
_cell.angle_beta   90.00
_cell.angle_gamma   90.00
#
_symmetry.space_group_name_H-M   'P 1'
#
loop_
_entity.id
_entity.type
_entity.pdbx_description
1 polymer ?
#
loop_
_entity_poly.entity_id
_entity_poly.type
_entity_poly.pdbx_seq_one_letter_code
_entity_poly.pdbx_strand_id
1 'polypeptide(L)'
;MSSTIIVGFFALAGGEHVKTVKANSLTATYHCVYNTVIQCTSGVLFPASLRVYSPYKDMVLPDDMVVFVIAKASIPASVPEQTILLEAMWVVAVPGDPTSETYEASVPDFPYPVVIGLGSVSSQPRVLSDGTSRAFTVLSSDYVRDSRLESSVRWVFF
;
A
#
# COMPACT_ATOMS: atom_id res chain seq x y z
N MET A 1 15.95 -1.11 -13.65
CA MET A 1 15.30 -1.26 -12.34
C MET A 1 13.92 -0.63 -12.40
N SER A 2 12.92 -1.25 -11.79
CA SER A 2 11.56 -0.71 -11.63
C SER A 2 11.17 -0.80 -10.16
N SER A 3 10.31 0.09 -9.69
CA SER A 3 9.79 0.08 -8.32
C SER A 3 8.47 0.84 -8.26
N THR A 4 7.63 0.48 -7.30
CA THR A 4 6.42 1.23 -6.95
C THR A 4 6.39 1.37 -5.44
N ILE A 5 6.42 2.62 -4.98
CA ILE A 5 6.42 2.99 -3.58
C ILE A 5 5.13 3.77 -3.32
N ILE A 6 4.49 3.49 -2.20
CA ILE A 6 3.38 4.28 -1.68
C ILE A 6 3.80 4.92 -0.35
N VAL A 7 3.43 6.19 -0.18
CA VAL A 7 3.72 6.97 1.03
C VAL A 7 2.45 7.63 1.50
N GLY A 8 2.04 7.42 2.75
CA GLY A 8 0.80 8.00 3.27
C GLY A 8 0.41 7.52 4.65
N PHE A 9 -0.73 8.03 5.12
CA PHE A 9 -1.38 7.58 6.33
C PHE A 9 -2.42 6.49 6.01
N PHE A 10 -2.46 5.46 6.84
CA PHE A 10 -3.33 4.30 6.68
C PHE A 10 -3.95 3.93 8.02
N ALA A 11 -5.26 3.75 8.06
CA ALA A 11 -5.94 3.13 9.20
C ALA A 11 -5.72 1.62 9.17
N LEU A 12 -5.44 1.02 10.32
CA LEU A 12 -5.23 -0.41 10.48
C LEU A 12 -6.51 -1.11 10.93
N ALA A 13 -6.76 -2.31 10.41
CA ALA A 13 -7.85 -3.16 10.86
C ALA A 13 -7.49 -4.66 10.76
N GLY A 14 -8.00 -5.46 11.69
CA GLY A 14 -7.88 -6.92 11.68
C GLY A 14 -6.43 -7.38 11.70
N GLY A 15 -5.61 -6.77 12.55
CA GLY A 15 -4.20 -7.08 12.63
C GLY A 15 -3.92 -8.53 13.06
N GLU A 16 -3.05 -9.22 12.33
CA GLU A 16 -2.64 -10.60 12.62
C GLU A 16 -1.12 -10.76 12.62
N HIS A 17 -0.60 -11.47 13.62
CA HIS A 17 0.82 -11.82 13.68
C HIS A 17 1.08 -13.14 12.94
N VAL A 18 1.75 -13.05 11.78
CA VAL A 18 1.97 -14.14 10.84
C VAL A 18 3.44 -14.58 10.87
N LYS A 19 3.66 -15.90 10.86
CA LYS A 19 4.97 -16.51 10.71
C LYS A 19 5.18 -16.97 9.27
N THR A 20 6.15 -16.38 8.59
CA THR A 20 6.58 -16.81 7.24
C THR A 20 7.82 -17.69 7.36
N VAL A 21 7.76 -18.89 6.80
CA VAL A 21 8.92 -19.77 6.63
C VAL A 21 9.21 -19.88 5.15
N LYS A 22 10.38 -19.41 4.73
CA LYS A 22 10.79 -19.51 3.33
C LYS A 22 11.00 -20.98 2.97
N ALA A 23 10.57 -21.40 1.78
CA ALA A 23 10.80 -22.75 1.29
C ALA A 23 12.31 -23.10 1.40
N ASN A 24 12.61 -24.26 1.97
CA ASN A 24 13.97 -24.76 2.22
C ASN A 24 14.81 -23.90 3.21
N SER A 25 14.18 -23.08 4.05
CA SER A 25 14.87 -22.35 5.13
C SER A 25 14.37 -22.79 6.51
N LEU A 26 15.29 -22.86 7.47
CA LEU A 26 14.96 -23.02 8.90
C LEU A 26 14.65 -21.67 9.56
N THR A 27 14.90 -20.56 8.86
CA THR A 27 14.69 -19.21 9.39
C THR A 27 13.24 -18.80 9.19
N ALA A 28 12.56 -18.52 10.30
CA ALA A 28 11.25 -17.91 10.30
C ALA A 28 11.36 -16.39 10.38
N THR A 29 10.60 -15.69 9.55
CA THR A 29 10.41 -14.24 9.64
C THR A 29 8.99 -13.99 10.14
N TYR A 30 8.83 -13.03 11.04
CA TYR A 30 7.54 -12.69 11.62
C TYR A 30 7.09 -11.34 11.09
N HIS A 31 5.78 -11.20 10.89
CA HIS A 31 5.17 -9.99 10.37
C HIS A 31 3.83 -9.75 11.05
N CYS A 32 3.45 -8.49 11.17
CA CYS A 32 2.06 -8.11 11.38
C CYS A 32 1.43 -7.81 10.02
N VAL A 33 0.26 -8.40 9.76
CA VAL A 33 -0.53 -8.17 8.54
C VAL A 33 -1.82 -7.46 8.94
N TYR A 34 -2.13 -6.36 8.26
CA TYR A 34 -3.32 -5.56 8.50
C TYR A 34 -4.12 -5.39 7.20
N ASN A 35 -5.43 -5.29 7.34
CA ASN A 35 -6.29 -4.76 6.30
C ASN A 35 -6.26 -3.23 6.36
N THR A 36 -6.28 -2.59 5.21
CA THR A 36 -6.35 -1.14 5.08
C THR A 36 -6.96 -0.76 3.73
N VAL A 37 -7.09 0.53 3.46
CA VAL A 37 -7.61 1.06 2.20
C VAL A 37 -6.69 2.13 1.65
N ILE A 38 -6.62 2.22 0.32
CA ILE A 38 -6.02 3.36 -0.38
C ILE A 38 -7.15 4.31 -0.75
N GLN A 39 -7.18 5.47 -0.11
CA GLN A 39 -8.14 6.53 -0.40
C GLN A 39 -7.67 7.37 -1.59
N CYS A 40 -8.53 7.54 -2.58
CA CYS A 40 -8.26 8.37 -3.75
C CYS A 40 -8.97 9.72 -3.67
N THR A 41 -8.44 10.73 -4.36
CA THR A 41 -9.05 12.07 -4.48
C THR A 41 -10.45 12.04 -5.11
N SER A 42 -10.77 11.00 -5.87
CA SER A 42 -12.10 10.74 -6.42
C SER A 42 -13.13 10.24 -5.39
N GLY A 43 -12.71 9.95 -4.16
CA GLY A 43 -13.52 9.28 -3.14
C GLY A 43 -13.58 7.75 -3.27
N VAL A 44 -12.98 7.18 -4.32
CA VAL A 44 -12.87 5.71 -4.46
C VAL A 44 -11.89 5.16 -3.43
N LEU A 45 -12.28 4.04 -2.81
CA LEU A 45 -11.45 3.29 -1.87
C LEU A 45 -11.02 1.97 -2.50
N PHE A 46 -9.71 1.68 -2.47
CA PHE A 46 -9.18 0.40 -2.94
C PHE A 46 -8.73 -0.46 -1.76
N PRO A 47 -9.14 -1.74 -1.69
CA PRO A 47 -8.71 -2.62 -0.61
C PRO A 47 -7.20 -2.87 -0.70
N ALA A 48 -6.53 -2.80 0.45
CA ALA A 48 -5.10 -3.05 0.57
C ALA A 48 -4.78 -3.93 1.77
N SER A 49 -3.68 -4.67 1.68
CA SER A 49 -3.12 -5.44 2.79
C SER A 49 -1.70 -4.95 3.08
N LEU A 50 -1.50 -4.44 4.28
CA LEU A 50 -0.21 -3.97 4.77
C LEU A 50 0.51 -5.08 5.53
N ARG A 51 1.76 -5.36 5.16
CA ARG A 51 2.65 -6.23 5.94
C ARG A 51 3.81 -5.43 6.49
N VAL A 52 3.97 -5.53 7.80
CA VAL A 52 5.01 -4.87 8.57
C VAL A 52 5.89 -5.95 9.18
N TYR A 53 7.21 -5.80 9.05
CA TYR A 53 8.13 -6.67 9.79
C TYR A 53 7.88 -6.52 11.29
N SER A 54 7.84 -7.64 12.01
CA SER A 54 7.54 -7.70 13.43
C SER A 54 8.53 -8.65 14.10
N PRO A 55 9.26 -8.25 15.15
CA PRO A 55 10.00 -9.18 15.98
C PRO A 55 9.12 -10.27 16.58
N TYR A 56 9.74 -11.36 17.05
CA TYR A 56 9.01 -12.44 17.71
C TYR A 56 8.32 -11.93 18.98
N LYS A 57 6.99 -12.08 19.04
CA LYS A 57 6.10 -11.60 20.12
C LYS A 57 5.92 -10.08 20.20
N ASP A 58 6.14 -9.36 19.11
CA ASP A 58 5.71 -7.97 19.06
C ASP A 58 4.18 -7.88 19.20
N MET A 59 3.70 -6.73 19.65
CA MET A 59 2.28 -6.50 19.81
C MET A 59 1.69 -6.00 18.50
N VAL A 60 0.58 -6.61 18.09
CA VAL A 60 -0.22 -6.12 16.96
C VAL A 60 -0.81 -4.77 17.36
N LEU A 61 -0.69 -3.77 16.49
CA LEU A 61 -1.31 -2.47 16.69
C LEU A 61 -2.84 -2.62 16.66
N PRO A 62 -3.56 -1.91 17.53
CA PRO A 62 -5.01 -2.02 17.59
C PRO A 62 -5.69 -1.53 16.30
N ASP A 63 -6.92 -1.98 16.10
CA ASP A 63 -7.79 -1.46 15.05
C ASP A 63 -8.01 0.05 15.22
N ASP A 64 -8.30 0.72 14.10
CA ASP A 64 -8.49 2.17 13.97
C ASP A 64 -7.24 3.02 14.26
N MET A 65 -6.11 2.39 14.61
CA MET A 65 -4.83 3.10 14.69
C MET A 65 -4.39 3.57 13.31
N VAL A 66 -4.07 4.85 13.20
CA VAL A 66 -3.51 5.43 11.98
C VAL A 66 -1.99 5.35 12.02
N VAL A 67 -1.39 4.87 10.93
CA VAL A 67 0.06 4.78 10.76
C VAL A 67 0.52 5.58 9.55
N PHE A 68 1.65 6.28 9.69
CA PHE A 68 2.41 6.77 8.55
C PHE A 68 3.26 5.62 7.99
N VAL A 69 3.16 5.37 6.68
CA VAL A 69 3.81 4.24 6.01
C VAL A 69 4.58 4.71 4.79
N ILE A 70 5.79 4.16 4.64
CA ILE A 70 6.51 4.09 3.35
C ILE A 70 6.59 2.61 3.00
N ALA A 71 5.96 2.20 1.91
CA ALA A 71 5.87 0.79 1.52
C ALA A 71 6.16 0.58 0.04
N LYS A 72 6.76 -0.56 -0.29
CA LYS A 72 6.69 -1.10 -1.66
C LYS A 72 5.28 -1.59 -1.93
N ALA A 73 4.79 -1.38 -3.14
CA ALA A 73 3.43 -1.75 -3.52
C ALA A 73 3.43 -2.68 -4.73
N SER A 74 2.57 -3.70 -4.68
CA SER A 74 2.04 -4.39 -5.86
C SER A 74 0.60 -3.94 -6.08
N ILE A 75 0.35 -3.27 -7.20
CA ILE A 75 -0.95 -2.72 -7.59
C ILE A 75 -1.43 -3.51 -8.82
N PRO A 76 -2.28 -4.54 -8.65
CA PRO A 76 -2.77 -5.34 -9.76
C PRO A 76 -3.57 -4.51 -10.78
N ALA A 77 -3.53 -4.90 -12.05
CA ALA A 77 -4.33 -4.25 -13.09
C ALA A 77 -5.85 -4.45 -12.90
N SER A 78 -6.25 -5.45 -12.12
CA SER A 78 -7.62 -5.83 -11.78
C SER A 78 -8.11 -5.25 -10.45
N VAL A 79 -7.51 -4.17 -9.97
CA VAL A 79 -8.08 -3.42 -8.83
C VAL A 79 -9.44 -2.85 -9.27
N PRO A 80 -10.53 -3.00 -8.48
CA PRO A 80 -10.57 -3.43 -7.06
C PRO A 80 -10.80 -4.94 -6.81
N GLU A 81 -10.94 -5.79 -7.82
CA GLU A 81 -11.18 -7.24 -7.62
C GLU A 81 -10.04 -7.95 -6.88
N GLN A 82 -8.82 -7.43 -7.00
CA GLN A 82 -7.65 -7.90 -6.25
C GLN A 82 -7.15 -6.85 -5.26
N THR A 83 -6.78 -7.32 -4.07
CA THR A 83 -6.20 -6.51 -3.00
C THR A 83 -4.83 -5.97 -3.39
N ILE A 84 -4.59 -4.68 -3.14
CA ILE A 84 -3.28 -4.07 -3.28
C ILE A 84 -2.37 -4.56 -2.15
N LEU A 85 -1.17 -5.02 -2.47
CA LEU A 85 -0.24 -5.57 -1.48
C LEU A 85 0.83 -4.53 -1.14
N LEU A 86 0.95 -4.21 0.15
CA LEU A 86 1.93 -3.26 0.67
C LEU A 86 2.94 -4.00 1.56
N GLU A 87 4.23 -3.80 1.28
CA GLU A 87 5.35 -4.26 2.10
C GLU A 87 6.02 -3.05 2.74
N ALA A 88 5.83 -2.87 4.04
CA ALA A 88 6.32 -1.69 4.73
C ALA A 88 7.85 -1.69 4.84
N MET A 89 8.47 -0.58 4.43
CA MET A 89 9.87 -0.27 4.66
C MET A 89 10.04 0.58 5.92
N TRP A 90 9.03 1.39 6.23
CA TRP A 90 8.97 2.26 7.40
C TRP A 90 7.53 2.42 7.85
N VAL A 91 7.29 2.35 9.16
CA VAL A 91 5.99 2.52 9.79
C VAL A 91 6.15 3.31 11.07
N VAL A 92 5.28 4.31 11.28
CA VAL A 92 5.19 5.05 12.54
C VAL A 92 3.72 5.22 12.89
N ALA A 93 3.32 4.73 14.06
CA ALA A 93 1.97 4.97 14.58
C ALA A 93 1.79 6.43 14.97
N VAL A 94 0.63 7.00 14.60
CA VAL A 94 0.22 8.31 15.10
C VAL A 94 -0.11 8.15 16.59
N PRO A 95 0.52 8.93 17.48
CA PRO A 95 0.33 8.79 18.92
C PRO A 95 -1.09 9.16 19.33
N GLY A 96 -1.64 8.46 20.31
CA GLY A 96 -2.97 8.73 20.84
C GLY A 96 -3.73 7.44 21.16
N ASP A 97 -4.98 7.63 21.60
CA ASP A 97 -5.93 6.53 21.80
C ASP A 97 -6.83 6.44 20.55
N PRO A 98 -6.72 5.37 19.73
CA PRO A 98 -7.52 5.23 18.51
C PRO A 98 -9.01 5.06 18.77
N THR A 99 -9.42 4.74 20.01
CA THR A 99 -10.83 4.63 20.38
C THR A 99 -11.46 5.98 20.74
N SER A 100 -10.67 7.05 20.83
CA SER A 100 -11.16 8.40 21.11
C SER A 100 -11.82 9.02 19.87
N GLU A 101 -12.99 9.62 20.04
CA GLU A 101 -13.69 10.38 18.99
C GLU A 101 -12.86 11.56 18.45
N THR A 102 -11.84 12.00 19.18
CA THR A 102 -10.96 13.11 18.79
C THR A 102 -9.62 12.66 18.21
N TYR A 103 -9.38 11.36 18.08
CA TYR A 103 -8.10 10.81 17.61
C TYR A 103 -7.74 11.31 16.22
N GLU A 104 -8.67 11.20 15.27
CA GLU A 104 -8.45 11.62 13.88
C GLU A 104 -8.10 13.10 13.74
N ALA A 105 -8.58 13.95 14.65
CA ALA A 105 -8.27 15.38 14.65
C ALA A 105 -6.78 15.68 14.93
N SER A 106 -6.03 14.70 15.47
CA SER A 106 -4.59 14.80 15.69
C SER A 106 -3.75 14.25 14.53
N VAL A 107 -4.36 13.59 13.56
CA VAL A 107 -3.68 13.03 12.39
C VAL A 107 -3.30 14.17 11.43
N PRO A 108 -2.07 14.21 10.91
CA PRO A 108 -1.68 15.21 9.91
C PRO A 108 -2.58 15.18 8.67
N ASP A 109 -2.91 16.35 8.13
CA ASP A 109 -3.75 16.51 6.94
C ASP A 109 -3.01 16.04 5.67
N PHE A 110 -3.03 14.72 5.46
CA PHE A 110 -2.49 14.05 4.28
C PHE A 110 -3.38 12.84 3.91
N PRO A 111 -4.63 13.10 3.47
CA PRO A 111 -5.68 12.08 3.34
C PRO A 111 -5.51 11.16 2.13
N TYR A 112 -4.62 11.51 1.19
CA TYR A 112 -4.38 10.74 -0.03
C TYR A 112 -2.92 10.33 -0.09
N PRO A 113 -2.60 9.02 -0.10
CA PRO A 113 -1.23 8.57 -0.24
C PRO A 113 -0.66 8.95 -1.62
N VAL A 114 0.63 9.19 -1.66
CA VAL A 114 1.39 9.47 -2.88
C VAL A 114 1.99 8.17 -3.41
N VAL A 115 1.78 7.91 -4.70
CA VAL A 115 2.40 6.79 -5.42
C VAL A 115 3.59 7.31 -6.22
N ILE A 116 4.76 6.73 -5.95
CA ILE A 116 6.02 7.02 -6.63
C ILE A 116 6.41 5.77 -7.41
N GLY A 117 6.46 5.87 -8.74
CA GLY A 117 6.68 4.73 -9.62
C GLY A 117 7.80 4.95 -10.62
N LEU A 118 8.65 3.93 -10.80
CA LEU A 118 9.57 3.80 -11.91
C LEU A 118 9.26 2.49 -12.64
N GLY A 119 8.98 2.58 -13.94
CA GLY A 119 8.58 1.42 -14.73
C GLY A 119 8.82 1.63 -16.22
N SER A 120 8.33 0.69 -17.02
CA SER A 120 8.31 0.79 -18.48
C SER A 120 6.92 1.21 -18.97
N VAL A 121 6.92 1.93 -20.08
CA VAL A 121 5.71 2.27 -20.84
C VAL A 121 5.81 1.54 -22.16
N SER A 122 4.88 0.62 -22.42
CA SER A 122 4.89 -0.23 -23.62
C SER A 122 3.96 0.27 -24.73
N SER A 123 3.12 1.27 -24.45
CA SER A 123 2.13 1.78 -25.40
C SER A 123 2.15 3.30 -25.48
N GLN A 124 1.81 3.83 -26.65
CA GLN A 124 1.62 5.27 -26.82
C GLN A 124 0.44 5.76 -25.97
N PRO A 125 0.49 7.01 -25.48
CA PRO A 125 -0.63 7.61 -24.78
C PRO A 125 -1.90 7.59 -25.63
N ARG A 126 -3.02 7.17 -25.04
CA ARG A 126 -4.34 7.16 -25.69
C ARG A 126 -5.17 8.34 -25.17
N VAL A 127 -5.93 8.96 -26.05
CA VAL A 127 -6.94 9.96 -25.67
C VAL A 127 -8.06 9.26 -24.91
N LEU A 128 -8.46 9.81 -23.77
CA LEU A 128 -9.54 9.30 -22.94
C LEU A 128 -10.91 9.75 -23.48
N SER A 129 -11.98 9.24 -22.86
CA SER A 129 -13.37 9.51 -23.28
C SER A 129 -13.80 10.97 -23.15
N ASP A 130 -13.06 11.79 -22.41
CA ASP A 130 -13.28 13.23 -22.31
C ASP A 130 -12.78 14.01 -23.54
N GLY A 131 -12.05 13.35 -24.45
CA GLY A 131 -11.50 13.95 -25.67
C GLY A 131 -10.30 14.89 -25.44
N THR A 132 -9.96 15.16 -24.18
CA THR A 132 -8.90 16.10 -23.78
C THR A 132 -7.76 15.40 -23.07
N SER A 133 -8.06 14.52 -22.11
CA SER A 133 -7.03 13.85 -21.33
C SER A 133 -6.37 12.74 -22.13
N ARG A 134 -5.09 12.53 -21.88
CA ARG A 134 -4.30 11.43 -22.41
C ARG A 134 -3.83 10.54 -21.27
N ALA A 135 -3.72 9.25 -21.54
CA ALA A 135 -3.24 8.31 -20.56
C ALA A 135 -2.34 7.24 -21.16
N PHE A 136 -1.36 6.80 -20.37
CA PHE A 136 -0.59 5.59 -20.62
C PHE A 136 -0.45 4.79 -19.33
N THR A 137 -0.18 3.50 -19.46
CA THR A 137 0.07 2.63 -18.31
C THR A 137 1.57 2.50 -18.09
N VAL A 138 2.00 2.66 -16.84
CA VAL A 138 3.32 2.33 -16.36
C VAL A 138 3.26 0.95 -15.74
N LEU A 139 4.08 0.03 -16.25
CA LEU A 139 4.27 -1.30 -15.68
C LEU A 139 5.58 -1.33 -14.90
N SER A 140 5.53 -1.82 -13.68
CA SER A 140 6.70 -1.97 -12.81
C SER A 140 6.64 -3.30 -12.09
N SER A 141 7.81 -3.83 -11.74
CA SER A 141 7.89 -5.06 -10.96
C SER A 141 8.90 -4.90 -9.82
N ASP A 142 8.51 -5.33 -8.63
CA ASP A 142 9.32 -5.26 -7.41
C ASP A 142 9.10 -6.53 -6.56
N TYR A 143 9.96 -6.77 -5.57
CA TYR A 143 9.82 -7.88 -4.63
C TYR A 143 8.91 -7.47 -3.46
N VAL A 144 7.70 -8.03 -3.43
CA VAL A 144 6.62 -7.74 -2.48
C VAL A 144 6.02 -9.08 -2.05
N ARG A 145 5.74 -9.27 -0.75
CA ARG A 145 5.21 -10.55 -0.23
C ARG A 145 6.00 -11.78 -0.67
N ASP A 146 7.32 -11.73 -0.50
CA ASP A 146 8.26 -12.84 -0.75
C ASP A 146 8.34 -13.34 -2.21
N SER A 147 7.77 -12.59 -3.15
CA SER A 147 7.80 -12.91 -4.57
C SER A 147 7.97 -11.64 -5.41
N ARG A 148 8.32 -11.82 -6.68
CA ARG A 148 8.36 -10.72 -7.64
C ARG A 148 6.97 -10.51 -8.20
N LEU A 149 6.37 -9.37 -7.90
CA LEU A 149 5.02 -9.01 -8.33
C LEU A 149 5.07 -7.82 -9.28
N GLU A 150 4.01 -7.67 -10.08
CA GLU A 150 3.83 -6.56 -11.01
C GLU A 150 2.87 -5.51 -10.42
N SER A 151 3.07 -4.27 -10.83
CA SER A 151 2.20 -3.13 -10.60
C SER A 151 1.83 -2.50 -11.94
N SER A 152 0.56 -2.14 -12.09
CA SER A 152 0.02 -1.46 -13.27
C SER A 152 -0.65 -0.17 -12.83
N VAL A 153 -0.04 0.98 -13.17
CA VAL A 153 -0.56 2.30 -12.79
C VAL A 153 -0.81 3.11 -14.05
N ARG A 154 -2.04 3.63 -14.19
CA ARG A 154 -2.40 4.51 -15.31
C ARG A 154 -2.06 5.95 -14.95
N TRP A 155 -1.14 6.55 -15.70
CA TRP A 155 -0.85 7.97 -15.63
C TRP A 155 -1.78 8.74 -16.56
N VAL A 156 -2.44 9.79 -16.05
CA VAL A 156 -3.36 10.66 -16.80
C VAL A 156 -2.82 12.09 -16.80
N PHE A 157 -2.81 12.74 -17.96
CA PHE A 157 -2.32 14.11 -18.16
C PHE A 157 -3.12 14.83 -19.25
N PHE A 158 -3.02 16.16 -19.31
CA PHE A 158 -3.77 17.02 -20.23
C PHE A 158 -2.89 17.49 -21.40
#